data_AF-V7I924-F1
#
_entry.id   AF-V7I924-F1
#
_cell.length_a   1.000
_cell.length_b   1.000
_cell.length_c   1.000
_cell.angle_alpha   90.00
_cell.angle_beta   90.00
_cell.angle_gamma   90.00
#
_symmetry.space_group_name_H-M   'P 1'
#
loop_
_entity.id
_entity.type
_entity.pdbx_description
1 polymer ?
#
loop_
_entity_poly.entity_id
_entity_poly.type
_entity_poly.pdbx_seq_one_letter_code
_entity_poly.pdbx_strand_id
1 'polypeptide(L)'
;MADKKFSAVYPYSFAEAKQLGELNDWRASHRENISCKNAIEEAIRRDFDGMHLNSDCAQSVINQFGYHRVSYVLANSLQCKDYDGRFSRGNHDWAKQTYIPVDKDSYSNRNLEFAVDSHPAVLDGFVNQYRRAYQALGLFDHTHCLTDTEKQDFEGRVIVLSPKTLKESCLTVQDQLWLCTGGFGAHAGANGRAVFAVNLADGEETRWNRTDFTGVLSESHLPDWAKEKLSEIQEQKQASSAMGGMTMQ
;
A
#
# COMPACT_ATOMS: atom_id res chain seq x y z
N MET A 1 -20.10 7.21 -8.71
CA MET A 1 -19.37 8.32 -8.06
C MET A 1 -18.19 8.64 -8.96
N ALA A 2 -17.93 9.91 -9.26
CA ALA A 2 -16.81 10.26 -10.14
C ALA A 2 -15.52 9.67 -9.56
N ASP A 3 -14.73 9.01 -10.42
CA ASP A 3 -13.50 8.31 -10.04
C ASP A 3 -12.51 9.36 -9.52
N LYS A 4 -12.48 9.53 -8.19
CA LYS A 4 -11.71 10.60 -7.57
C LYS A 4 -10.24 10.27 -7.74
N LYS A 5 -9.55 11.05 -8.57
CA LYS A 5 -8.12 10.86 -8.80
C LYS A 5 -7.33 11.36 -7.60
N PHE A 6 -6.66 10.45 -6.91
CA PHE A 6 -5.74 10.77 -5.82
C PHE A 6 -4.33 10.97 -6.36
N SER A 7 -3.64 12.00 -5.87
CA SER A 7 -2.25 12.28 -6.24
C SER A 7 -1.32 11.28 -5.56
N ALA A 8 -0.45 10.61 -6.32
CA ALA A 8 0.51 9.63 -5.80
C ALA A 8 1.64 10.30 -5.00
N VAL A 9 2.12 9.63 -3.95
CA VAL A 9 3.25 10.10 -3.13
C VAL A 9 4.54 9.93 -3.92
N TYR A 10 5.29 11.03 -4.08
CA TYR A 10 6.64 10.98 -4.64
C TYR A 10 7.60 10.35 -3.61
N PRO A 11 8.35 9.29 -3.97
CA PRO A 11 9.02 8.43 -2.99
C PRO A 11 10.42 8.90 -2.56
N TYR A 12 11.02 9.88 -3.26
CA TYR A 12 12.40 10.30 -3.05
C TYR A 12 12.51 11.67 -2.38
N SER A 13 13.69 11.94 -1.81
CA SER A 13 14.05 13.26 -1.26
C SER A 13 14.15 14.34 -2.34
N PHE A 14 14.17 15.60 -1.93
CA PHE A 14 14.43 16.74 -2.81
C PHE A 14 15.75 16.60 -3.58
N ALA A 15 16.80 16.11 -2.93
CA ALA A 15 18.13 15.96 -3.55
C ALA A 15 18.12 14.90 -4.66
N GLU A 16 17.48 13.76 -4.42
CA GLU A 16 17.30 12.70 -5.41
C GLU A 16 16.42 13.18 -6.57
N ALA A 17 15.30 13.88 -6.28
CA ALA A 17 14.46 14.47 -7.31
C ALA A 17 15.22 15.45 -8.21
N LYS A 18 16.14 16.23 -7.63
CA LYS A 18 17.03 17.12 -8.40
C LYS A 18 17.97 16.34 -9.30
N GLN A 19 18.55 15.24 -8.83
CA GLN A 19 19.45 14.40 -9.61
C GLN A 19 18.73 13.70 -10.77
N LEU A 20 17.49 13.27 -10.55
CA LEU A 20 16.65 12.61 -11.56
C LEU A 20 15.97 13.57 -12.54
N GLY A 21 15.95 14.88 -12.24
CA GLY A 21 15.25 15.88 -13.04
C GLY A 21 13.74 15.96 -12.77
N GLU A 22 13.27 15.37 -11.67
CA GLU A 22 11.85 15.17 -11.30
C GLU A 22 11.37 16.18 -10.25
N LEU A 23 12.01 17.35 -10.15
CA LEU A 23 11.71 18.37 -9.13
C LEU A 23 10.26 18.85 -9.16
N ASN A 24 9.61 18.88 -10.32
CA ASN A 24 8.23 19.32 -10.42
C ASN A 24 7.27 18.31 -9.76
N ASP A 25 7.52 17.02 -9.93
CA ASP A 25 6.74 15.95 -9.31
C ASP A 25 6.94 15.92 -7.80
N TRP A 26 8.18 16.09 -7.34
CA TRP A 26 8.48 16.26 -5.92
C TRP A 26 7.74 17.47 -5.34
N ARG A 27 7.80 18.64 -5.99
CA ARG A 27 7.13 19.86 -5.50
C ARG A 27 5.62 19.71 -5.43
N ALA A 28 5.01 19.07 -6.43
CA ALA A 28 3.57 18.81 -6.47
C ALA A 28 3.16 17.85 -5.34
N SER A 29 3.87 16.74 -5.18
CA SER A 29 3.64 15.78 -4.09
C SER A 29 3.87 16.40 -2.71
N HIS A 30 4.92 17.22 -2.55
CA HIS A 30 5.24 17.87 -1.28
C HIS A 30 4.17 18.91 -0.88
N ARG A 31 3.66 19.69 -1.84
CA ARG A 31 2.51 20.57 -1.61
C ARG A 31 1.29 19.78 -1.15
N GLU A 32 1.05 18.62 -1.74
CA GLU A 32 -0.06 17.75 -1.35
C GLU A 32 0.13 17.16 0.06
N ASN A 33 1.36 16.82 0.44
CA ASN A 33 1.68 16.41 1.82
C ASN A 33 1.34 17.52 2.83
N ILE A 34 1.73 18.77 2.53
CA ILE A 34 1.42 19.93 3.38
C ILE A 34 -0.10 20.14 3.45
N SER A 35 -0.80 20.03 2.32
CA SER A 35 -2.26 20.14 2.24
C SER A 35 -2.95 19.08 3.10
N CYS A 36 -2.51 17.83 3.01
CA CYS A 36 -3.00 16.73 3.83
C CYS A 36 -2.72 16.94 5.32
N LYS A 37 -1.50 17.39 5.68
CA LYS A 37 -1.13 17.74 7.06
C LYS A 37 -2.06 18.83 7.62
N ASN A 38 -2.29 19.90 6.86
CA ASN A 38 -3.19 20.99 7.27
C ASN A 38 -4.64 20.49 7.43
N ALA A 39 -5.10 19.58 6.57
CA ALA A 39 -6.43 19.00 6.68
C ALA A 39 -6.59 18.09 7.93
N ILE A 40 -5.53 17.37 8.32
CA ILE A 40 -5.52 16.60 9.58
C ILE A 40 -5.62 17.56 10.78
N GLU A 41 -4.82 18.63 10.79
CA GLU A 41 -4.87 19.64 11.86
C GLU A 41 -6.23 20.31 11.95
N GLU A 42 -6.82 20.66 10.81
CA GLU A 42 -8.15 21.22 10.71
C GLU A 42 -9.23 20.28 11.24
N ALA A 43 -9.18 19.01 10.82
CA ALA A 43 -10.13 17.99 11.25
C ALA A 43 -10.03 17.78 12.77
N ILE A 44 -8.82 17.68 13.32
CA ILE A 44 -8.60 17.57 14.77
C ILE A 44 -9.15 18.80 15.49
N ARG A 45 -8.84 20.01 15.02
CA ARG A 45 -9.31 21.26 15.66
C ARG A 45 -10.82 21.39 15.64
N ARG A 46 -11.48 20.93 14.58
CA ARG A 46 -12.94 20.95 14.43
C ARG A 46 -13.63 19.89 15.30
N ASP A 47 -13.04 18.70 15.37
CA ASP A 47 -13.72 17.50 15.86
C ASP A 47 -13.26 17.04 17.26
N PHE A 48 -12.35 17.77 17.90
CA PHE A 48 -11.90 17.51 19.27
C PHE A 48 -12.63 18.41 20.27
N ASP A 49 -13.38 17.81 21.19
CA ASP A 49 -14.22 18.54 22.17
C ASP A 49 -13.47 18.92 23.47
N GLY A 50 -12.17 18.65 23.54
CA GLY A 50 -11.35 18.81 24.74
C GLY A 50 -11.11 17.52 25.53
N MET A 51 -11.91 16.48 25.28
CA MET A 51 -11.74 15.14 25.87
C MET A 51 -11.65 14.02 24.83
N HIS A 52 -12.46 14.09 23.77
CA HIS A 52 -12.57 13.06 22.75
C HIS A 52 -12.50 13.64 21.34
N LEU A 53 -11.95 12.84 20.43
CA LEU A 53 -11.99 13.09 19.00
C LEU A 53 -13.21 12.37 18.41
N ASN A 54 -14.03 13.07 17.63
CA ASN A 54 -15.17 12.47 16.92
C ASN A 54 -14.74 11.21 16.14
N SER A 55 -15.53 10.13 16.18
CA SER A 55 -15.20 8.84 15.58
C SER A 55 -14.87 8.89 14.09
N ASP A 56 -15.43 9.86 13.36
CA ASP A 56 -15.30 9.97 11.91
C ASP A 56 -14.28 11.03 11.46
N CYS A 57 -13.53 11.61 12.40
CA CYS A 57 -12.58 12.69 12.13
C CYS A 57 -11.59 12.30 11.02
N ALA A 58 -10.95 11.12 11.14
CA ALA A 58 -10.02 10.62 10.13
C ALA A 58 -10.69 10.36 8.77
N GLN A 59 -11.95 9.93 8.76
CA GLN A 59 -12.67 9.59 7.53
C GLN A 59 -12.79 10.79 6.59
N SER A 60 -12.99 11.99 7.13
CA SER A 60 -13.07 13.22 6.32
C SER A 60 -11.79 13.47 5.52
N VAL A 61 -10.62 13.24 6.14
CA VAL A 61 -9.32 13.43 5.51
C VAL A 61 -8.99 12.28 4.55
N ILE A 62 -9.31 11.04 4.91
CA ILE A 62 -9.17 9.87 4.03
C ILE A 62 -9.98 10.07 2.75
N ASN A 63 -11.24 10.50 2.87
CA ASN A 63 -12.07 10.81 1.70
C ASN A 63 -11.45 11.91 0.83
N GLN A 64 -10.70 12.84 1.44
CA GLN A 64 -10.07 13.94 0.72
C GLN A 64 -8.79 13.53 -0.01
N PHE A 65 -7.89 12.81 0.65
CA PHE A 65 -6.50 12.57 0.20
C PHE A 65 -6.15 11.10 -0.08
N GLY A 66 -7.01 10.16 0.32
CA GLY A 66 -6.77 8.73 0.20
C GLY A 66 -5.93 8.17 1.36
N TYR A 67 -6.03 6.87 1.57
CA TYR A 67 -5.28 6.09 2.54
C TYR A 67 -3.76 6.24 2.34
N HIS A 68 -3.28 6.18 1.11
CA HIS A 68 -1.84 6.26 0.83
C HIS A 68 -1.20 7.57 1.29
N ARG A 69 -1.83 8.71 0.96
CA ARG A 69 -1.30 10.03 1.36
C ARG A 69 -1.41 10.23 2.86
N VAL A 70 -2.57 9.90 3.44
CA VAL A 70 -2.81 10.09 4.88
C VAL A 70 -1.85 9.24 5.70
N SER A 71 -1.65 7.96 5.33
CA SER A 71 -0.65 7.12 6.01
C SER A 71 0.77 7.67 5.90
N TYR A 72 1.17 8.18 4.74
CA TYR A 72 2.50 8.75 4.55
C TYR A 72 2.74 9.98 5.45
N VAL A 73 1.78 10.90 5.51
CA VAL A 73 1.86 12.10 6.36
C VAL A 73 1.85 11.75 7.84
N LEU A 74 0.99 10.82 8.27
CA LEU A 74 0.94 10.35 9.66
C LEU A 74 2.24 9.64 10.05
N ALA A 75 2.77 8.76 9.21
CA ALA A 75 4.03 8.07 9.45
C ALA A 75 5.19 9.05 9.60
N ASN A 76 5.32 10.03 8.69
CA ASN A 76 6.31 11.11 8.80
C ASN A 76 6.15 11.90 10.11
N SER A 77 4.91 12.23 10.48
CA SER A 77 4.61 13.00 11.69
C SER A 77 5.06 12.29 12.96
N LEU A 78 4.81 10.97 13.05
CA LEU A 78 5.22 10.15 14.19
C LEU A 78 6.73 9.92 14.21
N GLN A 79 7.36 9.68 13.06
CA GLN A 79 8.82 9.55 12.96
C GLN A 79 9.55 10.86 13.33
N CYS A 80 9.02 12.03 12.95
CA CYS A 80 9.56 13.33 13.37
C CYS A 80 9.41 13.59 14.87
N LYS A 81 8.50 12.89 15.55
CA LYS A 81 8.19 13.02 16.98
C LYS A 81 8.53 11.75 17.77
N ASP A 82 9.46 10.93 17.28
CA ASP A 82 9.87 9.66 17.91
C ASP A 82 10.30 9.88 19.38
N TYR A 83 10.89 11.04 19.68
CA TYR A 83 11.33 11.44 21.02
C TYR A 83 10.21 11.75 22.03
N ASP A 84 8.95 11.95 21.59
CA ASP A 84 7.88 12.50 22.43
C ASP A 84 7.37 11.52 23.50
N GLY A 85 7.41 10.21 23.21
CA GLY A 85 7.03 9.14 24.13
C GLY A 85 5.52 9.00 24.43
N ARG A 86 4.65 9.90 23.97
CA ARG A 86 3.18 9.82 24.21
C ARG A 86 2.41 9.04 23.15
N PHE A 87 3.02 8.73 22.01
CA PHE A 87 2.41 7.86 21.01
C PHE A 87 2.40 6.42 21.51
N SER A 88 1.32 5.69 21.21
CA SER A 88 1.23 4.27 21.52
C SER A 88 2.30 3.48 20.76
N ARG A 89 2.85 2.42 21.38
CA ARG A 89 3.82 1.53 20.71
C ARG A 89 3.30 1.02 19.37
N GLY A 90 2.03 0.61 19.31
CA GLY A 90 1.43 0.10 18.09
C GLY A 90 1.39 1.13 16.95
N ASN A 91 1.09 2.40 17.24
CA ASN A 91 1.12 3.46 16.23
C ASN A 91 2.55 3.80 15.81
N HIS A 92 3.47 3.76 16.76
CA HIS A 92 4.89 3.99 16.49
C HIS A 92 5.51 2.93 15.59
N ASP A 93 5.29 1.66 15.92
CA ASP A 93 5.77 0.52 15.13
C ASP A 93 5.14 0.51 13.74
N TRP A 94 3.84 0.84 13.65
CA TRP A 94 3.15 1.00 12.37
C TRP A 94 3.78 2.12 11.52
N ALA A 95 4.05 3.29 12.11
CA ALA A 95 4.64 4.41 11.39
C ALA A 95 6.03 4.07 10.81
N LYS A 96 6.83 3.26 11.53
CA LYS A 96 8.16 2.82 11.10
C LYS A 96 8.16 1.85 9.91
N GLN A 97 7.02 1.23 9.58
CA GLN A 97 6.90 0.36 8.41
C GLN A 97 6.83 1.13 7.08
N THR A 98 6.65 2.45 7.15
CA THR A 98 6.68 3.33 5.99
C THR A 98 8.06 3.97 5.90
N TYR A 99 8.76 3.72 4.80
CA TYR A 99 10.00 4.42 4.51
C TYR A 99 9.69 5.89 4.19
N ILE A 100 10.26 6.79 4.97
CA ILE A 100 10.22 8.23 4.73
C ILE A 100 11.66 8.66 4.42
N PRO A 101 11.95 9.18 3.21
CA PRO A 101 13.27 9.66 2.89
C PRO A 101 13.65 10.81 3.83
N VAL A 102 14.89 10.77 4.33
CA VAL A 102 15.45 11.86 5.11
C VAL A 102 15.69 13.04 4.18
N ASP A 103 14.88 14.08 4.30
CA ASP A 103 14.94 15.29 3.49
C ASP A 103 15.41 16.47 4.33
N LYS A 104 16.65 16.35 4.81
CA LYS A 104 17.32 17.35 5.64
C LYS A 104 18.62 17.78 4.98
N ASP A 105 18.82 19.09 4.90
CA ASP A 105 20.08 19.71 4.57
C ASP A 105 20.59 20.56 5.75
N SER A 106 21.71 21.26 5.55
CA SER A 106 22.32 22.10 6.60
C SER A 106 21.43 23.23 7.09
N TYR A 107 20.37 23.59 6.35
CA TYR A 107 19.55 24.77 6.59
C TYR A 107 18.08 24.45 6.88
N SER A 108 17.60 23.29 6.43
CA SER A 108 16.18 22.94 6.46
C SER A 108 15.96 21.45 6.64
N ASN A 109 14.84 21.10 7.28
CA ASN A 109 14.33 19.75 7.31
C ASN A 109 12.92 19.76 6.73
N ARG A 110 12.80 19.35 5.47
CA ARG A 110 11.54 19.37 4.72
C ARG A 110 10.53 18.37 5.26
N ASN A 111 10.97 17.33 5.97
CA ASN A 111 10.07 16.41 6.67
C ASN A 111 9.22 17.14 7.73
N LEU A 112 9.75 18.21 8.35
CA LEU A 112 8.99 18.98 9.34
C LEU A 112 7.86 19.81 8.73
N GLU A 113 7.95 20.16 7.45
CA GLU A 113 6.94 21.00 6.77
C GLU A 113 5.56 20.31 6.67
N PHE A 114 5.56 18.97 6.67
CA PHE A 114 4.35 18.16 6.67
C PHE A 114 4.26 17.21 7.87
N ALA A 115 4.92 17.57 8.98
CA ALA A 115 4.67 16.94 10.27
C ALA A 115 3.47 17.62 10.94
N VAL A 116 2.44 16.86 11.28
CA VAL A 116 1.20 17.35 11.92
C VAL A 116 1.51 17.96 13.28
N ASP A 117 1.21 19.23 13.44
CA ASP A 117 1.36 20.01 14.66
C ASP A 117 0.05 20.01 15.46
N SER A 118 -0.14 18.96 16.25
CA SER A 118 -1.24 18.84 17.21
C SER A 118 -0.74 18.16 18.48
N HIS A 119 -1.51 18.24 19.55
CA HIS A 119 -1.16 17.57 20.81
C HIS A 119 -0.97 16.06 20.57
N PRO A 120 0.17 15.45 20.95
CA PRO A 120 0.50 14.08 20.56
C PRO A 120 -0.54 13.02 20.94
N ALA A 121 -1.18 13.13 22.11
CA ALA A 121 -2.23 12.20 22.51
C ALA A 121 -3.48 12.28 21.60
N VAL A 122 -3.80 13.47 21.08
CA VAL A 122 -4.93 13.65 20.15
C VAL A 122 -4.57 13.11 18.77
N LEU A 123 -3.35 13.37 18.31
CA LEU A 123 -2.82 12.79 17.07
C LEU A 123 -2.77 11.26 17.14
N ASP A 124 -2.36 10.67 18.27
CA ASP A 124 -2.39 9.23 18.48
C ASP A 124 -3.82 8.66 18.32
N GLY A 125 -4.82 9.36 18.87
CA GLY A 125 -6.24 9.07 18.66
C GLY A 125 -6.65 9.10 17.18
N PHE A 126 -6.23 10.12 16.44
CA PHE A 126 -6.47 10.23 15.00
C PHE A 126 -5.83 9.07 14.22
N VAL A 127 -4.58 8.71 14.55
CA VAL A 127 -3.88 7.56 13.93
C VAL A 127 -4.64 6.26 14.21
N ASN A 128 -5.18 6.07 15.41
CA ASN A 128 -6.00 4.90 15.72
C ASN A 128 -7.27 4.84 14.85
N GLN A 129 -7.95 5.96 14.61
CA GLN A 129 -9.10 6.01 13.69
C GLN A 129 -8.69 5.66 12.27
N TYR A 130 -7.61 6.25 11.77
CA TYR A 130 -7.06 5.92 10.44
C TYR A 130 -6.77 4.42 10.30
N ARG A 131 -6.06 3.83 11.26
CA ARG A 131 -5.68 2.42 11.23
C ARG A 131 -6.90 1.50 11.27
N ARG A 132 -7.94 1.86 12.03
CA ARG A 132 -9.22 1.11 12.05
C ARG A 132 -9.93 1.18 10.71
N ALA A 133 -10.01 2.37 10.10
CA ALA A 133 -10.61 2.54 8.77
C ALA A 133 -9.85 1.71 7.71
N TYR A 134 -8.52 1.76 7.73
CA TYR A 134 -7.68 0.96 6.83
C TYR A 134 -7.85 -0.55 7.06
N GLN A 135 -7.91 -1.01 8.31
CA GLN A 135 -8.15 -2.41 8.64
C GLN A 135 -9.54 -2.88 8.19
N ALA A 136 -10.55 -2.01 8.24
CA ALA A 136 -11.91 -2.32 7.79
C ALA A 136 -12.01 -2.59 6.28
N LEU A 137 -10.99 -2.24 5.48
CA LEU A 137 -10.90 -2.64 4.08
C LEU A 137 -10.76 -4.17 3.90
N GLY A 138 -10.37 -4.90 4.94
CA GLY A 138 -10.26 -6.36 4.90
C GLY A 138 -9.16 -6.88 3.97
N LEU A 139 -8.17 -6.04 3.66
CA LEU A 139 -7.07 -6.39 2.76
C LEU A 139 -6.17 -7.47 3.36
N PHE A 140 -5.63 -8.32 2.49
CA PHE A 140 -4.63 -9.30 2.86
C PHE A 140 -3.30 -8.63 3.18
N ASP A 141 -2.64 -9.16 4.21
CA ASP A 141 -1.30 -8.78 4.63
C ASP A 141 -0.42 -10.03 4.85
N HIS A 142 0.77 -9.83 5.40
CA HIS A 142 1.73 -10.90 5.64
C HIS A 142 1.21 -12.01 6.57
N THR A 143 0.23 -11.73 7.44
CA THR A 143 -0.34 -12.73 8.37
C THR A 143 -1.22 -13.76 7.66
N HIS A 144 -1.69 -13.43 6.45
CA HIS A 144 -2.48 -14.33 5.61
C HIS A 144 -1.61 -15.17 4.66
N CYS A 145 -0.33 -14.82 4.57
CA CYS A 145 0.63 -15.44 3.68
C CYS A 145 1.44 -16.55 4.37
N LEU A 146 2.02 -17.44 3.57
CA LEU A 146 3.01 -18.41 4.03
C LEU A 146 4.28 -17.68 4.50
N THR A 147 4.93 -18.20 5.55
CA THR A 147 6.19 -17.65 6.10
C THR A 147 7.37 -17.83 5.15
N ASP A 148 8.44 -17.05 5.31
CA ASP A 148 9.64 -17.13 4.47
C ASP A 148 9.38 -16.85 2.97
N THR A 149 8.60 -15.80 2.65
CA THR A 149 8.28 -15.39 1.26
C THR A 149 9.50 -15.38 0.34
N GLU A 150 10.66 -14.91 0.82
CA GLU A 150 11.90 -14.84 0.02
C GLU A 150 12.42 -16.20 -0.45
N LYS A 151 12.07 -17.28 0.26
CA LYS A 151 12.48 -18.66 -0.06
C LYS A 151 11.44 -19.43 -0.87
N GLN A 152 10.30 -18.81 -1.19
CA GLN A 152 9.18 -19.47 -1.85
C GLN A 152 9.12 -19.17 -3.35
N ASP A 153 8.87 -20.19 -4.15
CA ASP A 153 8.50 -20.01 -5.56
C ASP A 153 7.09 -19.43 -5.68
N PHE A 154 6.82 -18.54 -6.63
CA PHE A 154 5.48 -17.98 -6.81
C PHE A 154 4.71 -18.74 -7.88
N GLU A 155 5.40 -19.34 -8.86
CA GLU A 155 4.78 -19.94 -10.04
C GLU A 155 3.70 -20.98 -9.70
N GLY A 156 2.55 -20.84 -10.33
CA GLY A 156 1.37 -21.68 -10.10
C GLY A 156 0.63 -21.42 -8.80
N ARG A 157 1.08 -20.46 -7.97
CA ARG A 157 0.47 -20.13 -6.68
C ARG A 157 -0.27 -18.80 -6.72
N VAL A 158 -1.24 -18.65 -5.81
CA VAL A 158 -1.91 -17.38 -5.55
C VAL A 158 -0.99 -16.51 -4.70
N ILE A 159 -0.66 -15.35 -5.23
CA ILE A 159 0.19 -14.35 -4.59
C ILE A 159 -0.62 -13.08 -4.29
N VAL A 160 -0.29 -12.47 -3.16
CA VAL A 160 -0.97 -11.28 -2.64
C VAL A 160 -0.19 -10.04 -3.02
N LEU A 161 -0.76 -9.21 -3.89
CA LEU A 161 -0.18 -7.90 -4.22
C LEU A 161 -0.24 -6.99 -2.99
N SER A 162 0.87 -6.29 -2.73
CA SER A 162 0.97 -5.38 -1.60
C SER A 162 -0.04 -4.22 -1.75
N PRO A 163 -0.81 -3.88 -0.72
CA PRO A 163 -1.66 -2.69 -0.72
C PRO A 163 -0.93 -1.38 -1.03
N LYS A 164 0.39 -1.33 -0.82
CA LYS A 164 1.22 -0.17 -1.16
C LYS A 164 1.42 -0.02 -2.67
N THR A 165 1.31 -1.11 -3.43
CA THR A 165 1.44 -1.12 -4.89
C THR A 165 0.11 -0.80 -5.58
N LEU A 166 -1.00 -1.13 -4.92
CA LEU A 166 -2.34 -0.88 -5.44
C LEU A 166 -2.65 0.61 -5.54
N LYS A 167 -3.39 1.02 -6.57
CA LYS A 167 -3.95 2.37 -6.63
C LYS A 167 -4.99 2.54 -5.55
N GLU A 168 -5.22 3.77 -5.13
CA GLU A 168 -6.23 4.12 -4.12
C GLU A 168 -7.64 3.62 -4.48
N SER A 169 -8.02 3.68 -5.77
CA SER A 169 -9.30 3.16 -6.27
C SER A 169 -9.39 1.63 -6.29
N CYS A 170 -8.26 0.94 -6.19
CA CYS A 170 -8.11 -0.51 -6.26
C CYS A 170 -7.74 -1.10 -4.89
N LEU A 171 -8.00 -0.39 -3.80
CA LEU A 171 -7.79 -0.91 -2.44
C LEU A 171 -8.93 -1.88 -2.07
N THR A 172 -9.02 -2.98 -2.81
CA THR A 172 -10.00 -4.05 -2.60
C THR A 172 -9.32 -5.41 -2.52
N VAL A 173 -10.00 -6.38 -1.91
CA VAL A 173 -9.55 -7.78 -1.81
C VAL A 173 -9.38 -8.43 -3.19
N GLN A 174 -10.23 -8.06 -4.14
CA GLN A 174 -10.21 -8.61 -5.50
C GLN A 174 -8.96 -8.18 -6.27
N ASP A 175 -8.56 -6.92 -6.13
CA ASP A 175 -7.37 -6.36 -6.78
C ASP A 175 -6.05 -6.94 -6.22
N GLN A 176 -6.09 -7.59 -5.05
CA GLN A 176 -4.90 -8.15 -4.41
C GLN A 176 -4.54 -9.57 -4.84
N LEU A 177 -5.48 -10.37 -5.35
CA LEU A 177 -5.24 -11.79 -5.58
C LEU A 177 -4.86 -12.08 -7.03
N TRP A 178 -3.63 -12.54 -7.20
CA TRP A 178 -3.05 -12.82 -8.51
C TRP A 178 -2.55 -14.26 -8.58
N LEU A 179 -2.81 -14.96 -9.69
CA LEU A 179 -2.19 -16.23 -10.00
C LEU A 179 -0.87 -15.99 -10.73
N CYS A 180 0.24 -16.41 -10.14
CA CYS A 180 1.54 -16.32 -10.80
C CYS A 180 1.62 -17.33 -11.95
N THR A 181 1.91 -16.85 -13.16
CA THR A 181 2.07 -17.68 -14.35
C THR A 181 3.53 -17.92 -14.73
N GLY A 182 4.47 -17.19 -14.13
CA GLY A 182 5.90 -17.46 -14.25
C GLY A 182 6.76 -16.20 -14.19
N GLY A 183 7.94 -16.27 -14.79
CA GLY A 183 8.90 -15.17 -14.86
C GLY A 183 10.10 -15.35 -13.92
N PHE A 184 11.23 -14.72 -14.26
CA PHE A 184 12.48 -14.94 -13.55
C PHE A 184 12.47 -14.52 -12.08
N GLY A 185 11.54 -13.67 -11.64
CA GLY A 185 11.34 -13.31 -10.23
C GLY A 185 10.37 -14.21 -9.47
N ALA A 186 9.75 -15.18 -10.16
CA ALA A 186 8.84 -16.12 -9.51
C ALA A 186 9.60 -17.12 -8.64
N HIS A 187 10.82 -17.52 -9.00
CA HIS A 187 11.57 -18.53 -8.25
C HIS A 187 12.39 -17.95 -7.09
N ALA A 188 12.50 -18.72 -6.02
CA ALA A 188 13.36 -18.40 -4.88
C ALA A 188 14.84 -18.33 -5.31
N GLY A 189 15.53 -17.28 -4.88
CA GLY A 189 16.97 -17.09 -5.16
C GLY A 189 17.31 -16.75 -6.61
N ALA A 190 16.32 -16.51 -7.48
CA ALA A 190 16.58 -16.06 -8.83
C ALA A 190 17.02 -14.58 -8.88
N ASN A 191 17.94 -14.26 -9.78
CA ASN A 191 18.45 -12.90 -9.95
C ASN A 191 17.44 -11.96 -10.66
N GLY A 192 16.43 -12.54 -11.31
CA GLY A 192 15.39 -11.78 -11.98
C GLY A 192 14.36 -11.23 -11.01
N ARG A 193 13.73 -10.11 -11.38
CA ARG A 193 12.67 -9.48 -10.56
C ARG A 193 11.27 -9.68 -11.13
N ALA A 194 11.15 -10.02 -12.41
CA ALA A 194 9.88 -10.04 -13.12
C ALA A 194 9.01 -11.24 -12.73
N VAL A 195 7.78 -10.95 -12.32
CA VAL A 195 6.72 -11.94 -12.05
C VAL A 195 5.58 -11.63 -12.99
N PHE A 196 5.20 -12.59 -13.84
CA PHE A 196 3.99 -12.50 -14.65
C PHE A 196 2.86 -13.15 -13.87
N ALA A 197 1.73 -12.45 -13.81
CA ALA A 197 0.58 -12.92 -13.06
C ALA A 197 -0.73 -12.46 -13.70
N VAL A 198 -1.79 -13.19 -13.37
CA VAL A 198 -3.16 -12.92 -13.82
C VAL A 198 -4.03 -12.61 -12.61
N ASN A 199 -4.72 -11.48 -12.61
CA ASN A 199 -5.66 -11.13 -11.56
C ASN A 199 -6.84 -12.12 -11.54
N LEU A 200 -7.20 -12.63 -10.36
CA LEU A 200 -8.24 -13.65 -10.25
C LEU A 200 -9.67 -13.12 -10.43
N ALA A 201 -9.89 -11.82 -10.25
CA ALA A 201 -11.22 -11.21 -10.32
C ALA A 201 -11.62 -10.84 -11.75
N ASP A 202 -10.72 -10.21 -12.51
CA ASP A 202 -11.01 -9.68 -13.84
C ASP A 202 -10.20 -10.33 -14.98
N GLY A 203 -9.19 -11.16 -14.65
CA GLY A 203 -8.34 -11.82 -15.62
C GLY A 203 -7.25 -10.93 -16.22
N GLU A 204 -6.99 -9.74 -15.67
CA GLU A 204 -5.92 -8.86 -16.14
C GLU A 204 -4.56 -9.57 -16.03
N GLU A 205 -3.82 -9.64 -17.15
CA GLU A 205 -2.46 -10.13 -17.15
C GLU A 205 -1.47 -8.96 -17.00
N THR A 206 -0.60 -9.01 -16.00
CA THR A 206 0.38 -7.94 -15.76
C THR A 206 1.73 -8.49 -15.32
N ARG A 207 2.79 -7.75 -15.69
CA ARG A 207 4.14 -7.95 -15.17
C ARG A 207 4.36 -7.08 -13.94
N TRP A 208 4.66 -7.73 -12.82
CA TRP A 208 5.02 -7.13 -11.55
C TRP A 208 6.49 -7.40 -11.20
N ASN A 209 7.01 -6.74 -10.16
CA ASN A 209 8.23 -7.17 -9.50
C ASN A 209 7.91 -8.11 -8.33
N ARG A 210 8.80 -9.04 -8.02
CA ARG A 210 8.71 -9.90 -6.82
C ARG A 210 8.47 -9.10 -5.54
N THR A 211 9.13 -7.95 -5.41
CA THR A 211 9.03 -7.03 -4.27
C THR A 211 7.68 -6.34 -4.13
N ASP A 212 6.83 -6.41 -5.17
CA ASP A 212 5.51 -5.79 -5.16
C ASP A 212 4.48 -6.69 -4.44
N PHE A 213 4.84 -7.95 -4.18
CA PHE A 213 3.98 -8.92 -3.49
C PHE A 213 4.34 -9.05 -2.01
N THR A 214 3.31 -9.24 -1.19
CA THR A 214 3.44 -9.55 0.24
C THR A 214 3.89 -11.00 0.44
N GLY A 215 3.39 -11.92 -0.39
CA GLY A 215 3.76 -13.31 -0.37
C GLY A 215 2.74 -14.23 -1.02
N VAL A 216 2.93 -15.53 -0.84
CA VAL A 216 2.00 -16.57 -1.28
C VAL A 216 0.86 -16.69 -0.28
N LEU A 217 -0.38 -16.59 -0.75
CA LEU A 217 -1.57 -16.72 0.10
C LEU A 217 -1.66 -18.14 0.66
N SER A 218 -1.94 -18.28 1.96
CA SER A 218 -2.25 -19.57 2.55
C SER A 218 -3.59 -20.10 2.02
N GLU A 219 -3.67 -21.39 1.71
CA GLU A 219 -4.91 -22.04 1.25
C GLU A 219 -6.08 -21.86 2.23
N SER A 220 -5.80 -21.77 3.54
CA SER A 220 -6.79 -21.53 4.58
C SER A 220 -7.47 -20.15 4.48
N HIS A 221 -6.82 -19.18 3.85
CA HIS A 221 -7.32 -17.81 3.65
C HIS A 221 -7.83 -17.57 2.23
N LEU A 222 -7.83 -18.59 1.35
CA LEU A 222 -8.29 -18.46 -0.02
C LEU A 222 -9.82 -18.36 -0.08
N PRO A 223 -10.39 -17.23 -0.57
CA PRO A 223 -11.84 -17.07 -0.68
C PRO A 223 -12.46 -18.02 -1.70
N ASP A 224 -13.75 -18.35 -1.53
CA ASP A 224 -14.43 -19.32 -2.40
C ASP A 224 -14.53 -18.86 -3.86
N TRP A 225 -14.82 -17.57 -4.10
CA TRP A 225 -14.82 -16.99 -5.45
C TRP A 225 -13.47 -17.15 -6.17
N ALA A 226 -12.36 -17.09 -5.42
CA ALA A 226 -11.01 -17.23 -5.98
C ALA A 226 -10.72 -18.70 -6.33
N LYS A 227 -11.23 -19.66 -5.53
CA LYS A 227 -11.15 -21.09 -5.85
C LYS A 227 -11.88 -21.41 -7.15
N GLU A 228 -13.09 -20.89 -7.32
CA GLU A 228 -13.89 -21.07 -8.54
C GLU A 228 -13.14 -20.55 -9.77
N LYS A 229 -12.57 -19.34 -9.68
CA LYS A 229 -11.78 -18.72 -10.76
C LYS A 229 -10.53 -19.52 -11.12
N LEU A 230 -9.84 -20.09 -10.13
CA LEU A 230 -8.69 -20.97 -10.38
C LEU A 230 -9.08 -22.23 -11.17
N SER A 231 -10.22 -22.85 -10.85
CA SER A 231 -10.74 -24.01 -11.58
C SER A 231 -11.07 -23.64 -13.03
N GLU A 232 -11.75 -22.52 -13.27
CA GLU A 232 -12.05 -22.02 -14.63
C GLU A 232 -10.76 -21.83 -15.46
N ILE A 233 -9.72 -21.23 -14.89
CA ILE A 233 -8.44 -21.00 -15.57
C ILE A 233 -7.74 -22.32 -15.91
N GLN A 234 -7.81 -23.31 -15.01
CA GLN A 234 -7.22 -24.64 -15.22
C GLN A 234 -7.94 -25.39 -16.35
N GLU A 235 -9.27 -25.37 -16.37
CA GLU A 235 -10.09 -25.99 -17.41
C GLU A 235 -9.82 -25.37 -18.79
N GLN A 236 -9.71 -24.04 -18.88
CA GLN A 236 -9.39 -23.34 -20.12
C GLN A 236 -7.99 -23.73 -20.66
N LYS A 237 -6.99 -23.83 -19.77
CA LYS A 237 -5.64 -24.31 -20.17
C LYS A 237 -5.66 -25.74 -20.68
N GLN A 238 -6.42 -26.64 -20.04
CA GLN A 238 -6.57 -28.02 -20.50
C GLN A 238 -7.29 -28.10 -21.86
N ALA A 239 -8.34 -27.31 -22.08
CA ALA A 239 -9.03 -27.24 -23.36
C ALA A 239 -8.12 -26.69 -24.49
N SER A 240 -7.33 -25.65 -24.20
CA SER A 240 -6.40 -25.06 -25.18
C SER A 240 -5.24 -25.99 -25.56
N SER A 241 -4.71 -26.77 -24.60
CA SER A 241 -3.63 -27.73 -24.84
C SER A 241 -4.11 -28.98 -25.59
N ALA A 242 -5.37 -29.39 -25.39
CA ALA A 242 -6.00 -30.46 -26.16
C ALA A 242 -6.26 -30.07 -27.63
N MET A 243 -6.57 -28.79 -27.91
CA MET A 243 -6.80 -28.27 -29.26
C MET A 243 -5.51 -27.99 -30.06
N GLY A 244 -4.38 -27.73 -29.39
CA GLY A 244 -3.08 -27.48 -30.03
C GLY A 244 -2.32 -28.74 -30.46
N GLY A 245 -2.80 -29.94 -30.09
CA GLY A 245 -2.16 -31.22 -30.41
C GLY A 245 -2.56 -31.85 -31.74
N MET A 246 -3.50 -31.27 -32.49
CA MET A 246 -3.93 -31.75 -33.81
C MET A 246 -3.36 -30.88 -34.94
N THR A 247 -2.05 -30.96 -35.18
CA THR A 247 -1.50 -30.74 -36.53
C THR A 247 -0.06 -31.20 -36.57
N MET A 248 0.18 -32.28 -37.32
CA MET A 248 1.30 -32.53 -38.26
C MET A 248 1.25 -34.03 -38.60
N GLN A 249 0.45 -34.36 -39.62
CA GLN A 249 0.70 -35.53 -40.49
C GLN A 249 1.57 -35.06 -41.66
#